data_AF-A0A329SH68-F1
#
_entry.id   AF-A0A329SH68-F1
#
_cell.length_a   1.000
_cell.length_b   1.000
_cell.length_c   1.000
_cell.angle_alpha   90.00
_cell.angle_beta   90.00
_cell.angle_gamma   90.00
#
_symmetry.space_group_name_H-M   'P 1'
#
loop_
_entity.id
_entity.type
_entity.pdbx_description
1 polymer ?
#
loop_
_entity_poly.entity_id
_entity_poly.type
_entity_poly.pdbx_seq_one_letter_code
_entity_poly.pdbx_strand_id
1 'polypeptide(L)'
;MASNYFQKSCKNETNFIVEDLVAKTGYCPADDGIISLAYEGDSYSNSELDAAYVEAQKAYRSNVDALMCSNGFSGLRSDRQWWYWTLGTIASHHSFKNDGLVEFYSCAGGFPTSDFGNSYEDKFYVTKLNHADTAFRNGDALLSKAKMPVKWFECLL
;
A
#
# COMPACT_ATOMS: atom_id res chain seq x y z
N MET A 1 -6.48 2.05 4.50
CA MET A 1 -5.03 2.22 4.80
C MET A 1 -4.68 1.55 6.12
N ALA A 2 -3.57 0.80 6.18
CA ALA A 2 -3.16 0.10 7.40
C ALA A 2 -2.72 1.05 8.54
N SER A 3 -2.29 2.27 8.23
CA SER A 3 -1.98 3.32 9.21
C SER A 3 -3.13 3.58 10.18
N ASN A 4 -4.35 3.79 9.68
CA ASN A 4 -5.56 3.97 10.50
C ASN A 4 -5.78 2.76 11.41
N TYR A 5 -5.54 1.56 10.88
CA TYR A 5 -5.70 0.33 11.63
C TYR A 5 -4.67 0.22 12.76
N PHE A 6 -3.39 0.54 12.49
CA PHE A 6 -2.34 0.55 13.51
C PHE A 6 -2.61 1.58 14.59
N GLN A 7 -3.07 2.79 14.24
CA GLN A 7 -3.44 3.80 15.23
C GLN A 7 -4.61 3.34 16.12
N LYS A 8 -5.61 2.64 15.56
CA LYS A 8 -6.67 1.99 16.36
C LYS A 8 -6.14 0.86 17.22
N SER A 9 -5.26 0.01 16.69
CA SER A 9 -4.66 -1.11 17.44
C SER A 9 -3.82 -0.62 18.61
N CYS A 10 -3.09 0.49 18.48
CA CYS A 10 -2.37 1.10 19.60
C CYS A 10 -3.28 1.64 20.72
N LYS A 11 -4.58 1.79 20.44
CA LYS A 11 -5.61 2.13 21.43
C LYS A 11 -6.41 0.90 21.92
N ASN A 12 -6.04 -0.31 21.46
CA ASN A 12 -6.78 -1.56 21.69
C ASN A 12 -8.24 -1.52 21.19
N GLU A 13 -8.45 -0.87 20.03
CA GLU A 13 -9.78 -0.69 19.41
C GLU A 13 -9.96 -1.56 18.16
N THR A 14 -9.26 -2.70 18.07
CA THR A 14 -9.27 -3.58 16.90
C THR A 14 -9.46 -5.06 17.28
N ASN A 15 -8.49 -5.93 16.97
CA ASN A 15 -8.52 -7.34 17.31
C ASN A 15 -7.18 -7.76 17.95
N PHE A 16 -7.25 -8.75 18.84
CA PHE A 16 -6.11 -9.18 19.64
C PHE A 16 -4.90 -9.63 18.81
N ILE A 17 -5.09 -10.18 17.60
CA ILE A 17 -3.98 -10.65 16.75
C ILE A 17 -3.14 -9.45 16.31
N VAL A 18 -3.79 -8.36 15.88
CA VAL A 18 -3.07 -7.19 15.38
C VAL A 18 -2.59 -6.31 16.52
N GLU A 19 -3.34 -6.20 17.62
CA GLU A 19 -2.91 -5.49 18.83
C GLU A 19 -1.64 -6.08 19.44
N ASP A 20 -1.62 -7.39 19.68
CA ASP A 20 -0.44 -8.11 20.20
C ASP A 20 0.78 -7.88 19.30
N LEU A 21 0.51 -7.86 18.01
CA LEU A 21 1.51 -7.75 16.99
C LEU A 21 2.10 -6.34 16.87
N VAL A 22 1.29 -5.29 16.78
CA VAL A 22 1.79 -3.90 16.71
C VAL A 22 2.49 -3.49 18.01
N ALA A 23 2.04 -4.04 19.15
CA ALA A 23 2.71 -3.86 20.43
C ALA A 23 4.12 -4.50 20.43
N LYS A 24 4.25 -5.71 19.87
CA LYS A 24 5.54 -6.43 19.77
C LYS A 24 6.51 -5.84 18.77
N THR A 25 6.04 -5.16 17.72
CA THR A 25 6.89 -4.49 16.74
C THR A 25 7.43 -3.13 17.20
N GLY A 26 6.94 -2.62 18.35
CA GLY A 26 7.29 -1.28 18.83
C GLY A 26 6.63 -0.15 18.05
N TYR A 27 5.55 -0.44 17.31
CA TYR A 27 4.77 0.57 16.58
C TYR A 27 3.74 1.30 17.45
N CYS A 28 3.69 0.98 18.74
CA CYS A 28 2.86 1.66 19.71
C CYS A 28 3.70 2.38 20.77
N PRO A 29 3.43 3.67 21.08
CA PRO A 29 2.43 4.51 20.42
C PRO A 29 2.79 4.75 18.94
N ALA A 30 1.76 4.98 18.10
CA ALA A 30 1.97 5.30 16.69
C ALA A 30 2.86 6.54 16.59
N ASP A 31 3.95 6.42 15.83
CA ASP A 31 4.88 7.52 15.59
C ASP A 31 4.37 8.47 14.50
N ASP A 32 5.10 9.58 14.31
CA ASP A 32 4.76 10.59 13.30
C ASP A 32 4.65 10.00 11.89
N GLY A 33 5.39 8.94 11.57
CA GLY A 33 5.34 8.27 10.27
C GLY A 33 4.04 7.48 10.06
N ILE A 34 3.56 6.77 11.08
CA ILE A 34 2.25 6.09 11.02
C ILE A 34 1.12 7.12 10.99
N ILE A 35 1.23 8.19 11.79
CA ILE A 35 0.24 9.25 11.87
C ILE A 35 0.14 10.00 10.55
N SER A 36 1.26 10.34 9.91
CA SER A 36 1.30 11.06 8.63
C SER A 36 0.82 10.24 7.42
N LEU A 37 0.43 8.99 7.62
CA LEU A 37 -0.11 8.10 6.58
C LEU A 37 -1.60 7.84 6.77
N ALA A 38 -2.27 8.56 7.67
CA ALA A 38 -3.71 8.42 7.89
C ALA A 38 -4.48 8.62 6.58
N TYR A 39 -5.56 7.87 6.39
CA TYR A 39 -6.40 8.01 5.19
C TYR A 39 -7.01 9.42 5.14
N GLU A 40 -6.89 10.10 4.00
CA GLU A 40 -7.42 11.46 3.77
C GLU A 40 -8.93 11.54 4.09
N GLY A 41 -9.33 12.47 4.96
CA GLY A 41 -10.72 12.66 5.39
C GLY A 41 -11.27 11.62 6.40
N ASP A 42 -10.50 10.61 6.82
CA ASP A 42 -10.91 9.70 7.89
C ASP A 42 -10.65 10.30 9.29
N SER A 43 -11.15 9.62 10.33
CA SER A 43 -11.05 10.04 11.75
C SER A 43 -9.63 10.25 12.30
N TYR A 44 -8.62 9.74 11.61
CA TYR A 44 -7.21 9.87 12.00
C TYR A 44 -6.46 10.96 11.20
N SER A 45 -7.13 11.57 10.23
CA SER A 45 -6.62 12.75 9.53
C SER A 45 -7.19 14.04 10.15
N ASN A 46 -6.74 15.17 9.64
CA ASN A 46 -7.26 16.50 9.97
C ASN A 46 -7.10 17.42 8.76
N SER A 47 -7.68 18.63 8.83
CA SER A 47 -7.68 19.57 7.71
C SER A 47 -6.29 19.99 7.24
N GLU A 48 -5.29 20.00 8.13
CA GLU A 48 -3.92 20.34 7.78
C GLU A 48 -3.26 19.19 7.00
N LEU A 49 -3.40 17.95 7.46
CA LEU A 49 -2.89 16.77 6.79
C LEU A 49 -3.57 16.53 5.44
N ASP A 50 -4.90 16.71 5.37
CA ASP A 50 -5.66 16.60 4.12
C ASP A 50 -5.19 17.67 3.11
N ALA A 51 -4.99 18.92 3.55
CA ALA A 51 -4.44 19.97 2.68
C ALA A 51 -3.01 19.62 2.19
N ALA A 52 -2.18 19.04 3.06
CA ALA A 52 -0.85 18.56 2.67
C ALA A 52 -0.92 17.44 1.63
N TYR A 53 -1.88 16.51 1.73
CA TYR A 53 -2.11 15.48 0.73
C TYR A 53 -2.53 16.05 -0.62
N VAL A 54 -3.42 17.05 -0.65
CA VAL A 54 -3.83 17.70 -1.91
C VAL A 54 -2.62 18.29 -2.65
N GLU A 55 -1.75 19.00 -1.94
CA GLU A 55 -0.54 19.58 -2.54
C GLU A 55 0.47 18.49 -2.95
N ALA A 56 0.66 17.46 -2.12
CA ALA A 56 1.54 16.33 -2.42
C ALA A 56 1.07 15.58 -3.67
N GLN A 57 -0.24 15.31 -3.78
CA GLN A 57 -0.85 14.65 -4.94
C GLN A 57 -0.70 15.49 -6.22
N LYS A 58 -0.81 16.82 -6.12
CA LYS A 58 -0.57 17.72 -7.25
C LYS A 58 0.88 17.65 -7.73
N ALA A 59 1.84 17.72 -6.80
CA ALA A 59 3.26 17.57 -7.14
C ALA A 59 3.54 16.19 -7.73
N TYR A 60 3.00 15.13 -7.12
CA TYR A 60 3.13 13.75 -7.56
C TYR A 60 2.64 13.57 -9.01
N ARG A 61 1.40 13.97 -9.32
CA ARG A 61 0.85 13.84 -10.67
C ARG A 61 1.56 14.70 -11.72
N SER A 62 2.26 15.75 -11.31
CA SER A 62 3.02 16.61 -12.24
C SER A 62 4.43 16.08 -12.55
N ASN A 63 4.93 15.11 -11.78
CA ASN A 63 6.34 14.66 -11.85
C ASN A 63 6.49 13.14 -12.00
N VAL A 64 5.41 12.37 -11.97
CA VAL A 64 5.44 10.91 -12.09
C VAL A 64 4.88 10.47 -13.43
N ASP A 65 5.73 9.85 -14.25
CA ASP A 65 5.37 9.36 -15.58
C ASP A 65 5.14 7.84 -15.65
N ALA A 66 5.50 7.13 -14.58
CA ALA A 66 5.31 5.69 -14.44
C ALA A 66 5.08 5.33 -12.97
N LEU A 67 4.16 4.39 -12.72
CA LEU A 67 3.70 4.06 -11.38
C LEU A 67 3.30 2.60 -11.30
N MET A 68 3.87 1.88 -10.34
CA MET A 68 3.43 0.55 -9.95
C MET A 68 2.57 0.61 -8.69
N CYS A 69 1.31 0.19 -8.81
CA CYS A 69 0.40 0.02 -7.68
C CYS A 69 -0.09 -1.42 -7.62
N SER A 70 -0.61 -1.86 -6.49
CA SER A 70 -1.21 -3.19 -6.37
C SER A 70 -2.66 -3.11 -5.92
N ASN A 71 -3.48 -3.96 -6.52
CA ASN A 71 -4.88 -4.15 -6.13
C ASN A 71 -5.12 -5.58 -5.59
N GLY A 72 -4.06 -6.23 -5.11
CA GLY A 72 -4.17 -7.48 -4.38
C GLY A 72 -2.87 -7.89 -3.72
N PHE A 73 -2.97 -8.45 -2.52
CA PHE A 73 -1.84 -8.75 -1.63
C PHE A 73 -1.30 -10.18 -1.76
N SER A 74 -1.64 -10.90 -2.85
CA SER A 74 -1.27 -12.31 -2.99
C SER A 74 0.25 -12.52 -3.04
N GLY A 75 0.98 -11.56 -3.60
CA GLY A 75 2.45 -11.43 -3.54
C GLY A 75 3.26 -12.57 -4.15
N LEU A 76 4.57 -12.48 -3.95
CA LEU A 76 5.58 -13.46 -4.31
C LEU A 76 5.87 -14.39 -3.12
N ARG A 77 6.32 -15.61 -3.41
CA ARG A 77 6.64 -16.59 -2.36
C ARG A 77 7.77 -16.04 -1.48
N SER A 78 7.43 -15.66 -0.25
CA SER A 78 8.36 -15.19 0.77
C SER A 78 7.88 -15.60 2.17
N ASP A 79 8.80 -15.59 3.13
CA ASP A 79 8.53 -15.81 4.56
C ASP A 79 7.63 -14.73 5.17
N ARG A 80 7.63 -13.53 4.59
CA ARG A 80 6.79 -12.39 5.00
C ARG A 80 5.42 -12.38 4.33
N GLN A 81 5.10 -13.33 3.47
CA GLN A 81 3.84 -13.29 2.71
C GLN A 81 2.61 -13.38 3.62
N TRP A 82 2.68 -14.19 4.69
CA TRP A 82 1.56 -14.35 5.62
C TRP A 82 1.17 -13.03 6.30
N TRP A 83 2.18 -12.18 6.59
CA TRP A 83 1.98 -10.86 7.19
C TRP A 83 1.04 -9.99 6.37
N TYR A 84 1.34 -9.87 5.08
CA TYR A 84 0.57 -9.04 4.17
C TYR A 84 -0.80 -9.65 3.86
N TRP A 85 -0.94 -10.98 3.90
CA TRP A 85 -2.25 -11.63 3.81
C TRP A 85 -3.13 -11.32 5.01
N THR A 86 -2.57 -11.41 6.23
CA THR A 86 -3.26 -11.03 7.46
C THR A 86 -3.72 -9.59 7.39
N LEU A 87 -2.83 -8.64 7.08
CA LEU A 87 -3.20 -7.23 7.03
C LEU A 87 -4.13 -6.88 5.88
N GLY A 88 -3.95 -7.47 4.70
CA GLY A 88 -4.83 -7.24 3.55
C GLY A 88 -6.24 -7.78 3.73
N THR A 89 -6.41 -8.77 4.63
CA THR A 89 -7.69 -9.40 4.95
C THR A 89 -8.37 -8.79 6.18
N ILE A 90 -7.59 -8.47 7.22
CA ILE A 90 -8.11 -8.12 8.56
C ILE A 90 -8.11 -6.61 8.79
N ALA A 91 -7.11 -5.88 8.25
CA ALA A 91 -7.09 -4.44 8.43
C ALA A 91 -8.28 -3.82 7.68
N SER A 92 -8.93 -2.87 8.34
CA SER A 92 -10.11 -2.17 7.81
C SER A 92 -9.71 -1.18 6.72
N HIS A 93 -9.45 -1.70 5.52
CA HIS A 93 -9.34 -0.93 4.30
C HIS A 93 -10.73 -0.57 3.75
N HIS A 94 -10.84 0.51 3.00
CA HIS A 94 -12.09 0.88 2.29
C HIS A 94 -12.44 -0.13 1.18
N SER A 95 -11.46 -0.91 0.71
CA SER A 95 -11.69 -2.03 -0.21
C SER A 95 -10.66 -3.17 -0.09
N PHE A 96 -10.99 -4.34 -0.66
CA PHE A 96 -10.04 -5.44 -0.84
C PHE A 96 -8.97 -5.19 -1.92
N LYS A 97 -9.01 -4.04 -2.60
CA LYS A 97 -7.98 -3.64 -3.58
C LYS A 97 -6.82 -2.98 -2.84
N ASN A 98 -5.96 -3.80 -2.23
CA ASN A 98 -4.81 -3.33 -1.47
C ASN A 98 -3.62 -4.30 -1.60
N ASP A 99 -2.44 -3.83 -1.21
CA ASP A 99 -1.19 -4.60 -1.20
C ASP A 99 -0.85 -5.22 0.17
N GLY A 100 -1.79 -5.16 1.10
CA GLY A 100 -1.65 -5.53 2.50
C GLY A 100 -1.56 -4.33 3.43
N LEU A 101 -1.01 -3.20 2.95
CA LEU A 101 -0.83 -1.97 3.73
C LEU A 101 -1.51 -0.75 3.11
N VAL A 102 -1.35 -0.61 1.80
CA VAL A 102 -1.78 0.54 1.01
C VAL A 102 -2.89 0.13 0.06
N GLU A 103 -3.94 0.95 -0.01
CA GLU A 103 -5.04 0.75 -0.95
C GLU A 103 -4.67 1.23 -2.34
N PHE A 104 -5.19 0.55 -3.37
CA PHE A 104 -4.91 0.86 -4.77
C PHE A 104 -5.20 2.33 -5.12
N TYR A 105 -6.33 2.87 -4.65
CA TYR A 105 -6.71 4.26 -4.92
C TYR A 105 -5.80 5.27 -4.22
N SER A 106 -5.31 4.94 -3.02
CA SER A 106 -4.34 5.76 -2.31
C SER A 106 -2.98 5.74 -3.03
N CYS A 107 -2.51 4.56 -3.45
CA CYS A 107 -1.30 4.42 -4.27
C CYS A 107 -1.39 5.18 -5.60
N ALA A 108 -2.56 5.13 -6.26
CA ALA A 108 -2.78 5.82 -7.53
C ALA A 108 -2.63 7.35 -7.40
N GLY A 109 -2.72 7.93 -6.20
CA GLY A 109 -2.44 9.36 -5.99
C GLY A 109 -3.31 10.30 -6.85
N GLY A 110 -4.49 9.85 -7.25
CA GLY A 110 -5.42 10.56 -8.13
C GLY A 110 -5.16 10.40 -9.64
N PHE A 111 -4.23 9.54 -10.08
CA PHE A 111 -4.20 9.10 -11.48
C PHE A 111 -5.47 8.30 -11.82
N PRO A 112 -6.08 8.52 -13.01
CA PRO A 112 -7.24 7.74 -13.45
C PRO A 112 -6.95 6.24 -13.46
N THR A 113 -7.84 5.43 -12.88
CA THR A 113 -7.65 3.97 -12.87
C THR A 113 -7.70 3.34 -14.26
N SER A 114 -8.25 4.04 -15.25
CA SER A 114 -8.25 3.65 -16.66
C SER A 114 -6.85 3.64 -17.28
N ASP A 115 -5.91 4.36 -16.69
CA ASP A 115 -4.55 4.48 -17.22
C ASP A 115 -3.71 3.25 -16.83
N PHE A 116 -4.17 2.48 -15.84
CA PHE A 116 -3.45 1.32 -15.32
C PHE A 116 -3.74 0.05 -16.12
N GLY A 117 -2.68 -0.58 -16.61
CA GLY A 117 -2.69 -1.91 -17.22
C GLY A 117 -2.10 -2.98 -16.30
N ASN A 118 -2.30 -4.26 -16.63
CA ASN A 118 -1.94 -5.39 -15.78
C ASN A 118 -0.71 -6.19 -16.28
N SER A 119 0.03 -5.63 -17.23
CA SER A 119 1.28 -6.14 -17.75
C SER A 119 2.45 -5.33 -17.21
N TYR A 120 3.61 -5.97 -17.01
CA TYR A 120 4.85 -5.26 -16.65
C TYR A 120 5.35 -4.31 -17.75
N GLU A 121 4.76 -4.37 -18.94
CA GLU A 121 5.02 -3.46 -20.06
C GLU A 121 4.24 -2.14 -19.93
N ASP A 122 3.24 -2.09 -19.04
CA ASP A 122 2.42 -0.89 -18.82
C ASP A 122 3.15 0.10 -17.90
N LYS A 123 3.24 1.38 -18.31
CA LYS A 123 3.86 2.43 -17.49
C LYS A 123 3.14 2.60 -16.14
N PHE A 124 1.82 2.55 -16.18
CA PHE A 124 0.96 2.51 -15.00
C PHE A 124 0.56 1.05 -14.78
N TYR A 125 1.27 0.37 -13.90
CA TYR A 125 1.19 -1.07 -13.73
C TYR A 125 0.40 -1.41 -12.47
N VAL A 126 -0.75 -2.08 -12.65
CA VAL A 126 -1.52 -2.66 -11.54
C VAL A 126 -1.17 -4.13 -11.33
N THR A 127 -0.73 -4.43 -10.12
CA THR A 127 -0.13 -5.72 -9.78
C THR A 127 -0.99 -6.52 -8.79
N LYS A 128 -0.55 -7.75 -8.52
CA LYS A 128 -1.03 -8.61 -7.43
C LYS A 128 0.05 -8.85 -6.37
N LEU A 129 0.99 -7.91 -6.27
CA LEU A 129 2.12 -7.91 -5.34
C LEU A 129 1.69 -7.48 -3.93
N ASN A 130 2.34 -8.02 -2.91
CA ASN A 130 2.23 -7.45 -1.57
C ASN A 130 3.12 -6.19 -1.46
N HIS A 131 2.97 -5.42 -0.37
CA HIS A 131 3.69 -4.16 -0.17
C HIS A 131 5.22 -4.30 -0.13
N ALA A 132 5.78 -5.44 0.30
CA ALA A 132 7.23 -5.65 0.25
C ALA A 132 7.72 -5.96 -1.16
N ASP A 133 6.92 -6.66 -1.97
CA ASP A 133 7.33 -7.07 -3.30
C ASP A 133 7.37 -5.88 -4.27
N THR A 134 6.51 -4.87 -4.07
CA THR A 134 6.55 -3.61 -4.85
C THR A 134 7.84 -2.82 -4.62
N ALA A 135 8.59 -3.14 -3.56
CA ALA A 135 9.94 -2.62 -3.29
C ALA A 135 11.07 -3.53 -3.81
N PHE A 136 10.78 -4.38 -4.81
CA PHE A 136 11.75 -5.26 -5.50
C PHE A 136 12.45 -6.30 -4.61
N ARG A 137 11.94 -6.59 -3.41
CA ARG A 137 12.63 -7.46 -2.43
C ARG A 137 12.69 -8.94 -2.82
N ASN A 138 11.78 -9.41 -3.67
CA ASN A 138 11.59 -10.83 -3.96
C ASN A 138 11.69 -11.18 -5.46
N GLY A 139 12.16 -10.26 -6.32
CA GLY A 139 12.30 -10.49 -7.75
C GLY A 139 10.97 -10.53 -8.52
N ASP A 140 10.89 -11.37 -9.56
CA ASP A 140 9.71 -11.55 -10.41
C ASP A 140 9.07 -12.93 -10.23
N ALA A 141 7.77 -13.02 -10.50
CA ALA A 141 7.08 -14.30 -10.61
C ALA A 141 7.43 -15.01 -11.92
N LEU A 142 7.53 -16.34 -11.85
CA LEU A 142 7.79 -17.18 -13.02
C LEU A 142 6.59 -17.27 -13.99
N LEU A 143 5.36 -17.22 -13.47
CA LEU A 143 4.13 -17.55 -14.22
C LEU A 143 3.05 -16.46 -14.19
N SER A 144 3.34 -15.26 -13.68
CA SER A 144 2.34 -14.20 -13.53
C SER A 144 2.87 -12.85 -13.99
N LYS A 145 2.38 -12.36 -15.12
CA LYS A 145 2.68 -11.01 -15.63
C LYS A 145 2.24 -9.89 -14.70
N ALA A 146 1.32 -10.15 -13.77
CA ALA A 146 0.86 -9.20 -12.75
C ALA A 146 1.75 -9.17 -11.49
N LYS A 147 2.89 -9.88 -11.50
CA LYS A 147 3.83 -9.97 -10.38
C LYS A 147 5.29 -9.91 -10.88
N MET A 148 5.60 -8.95 -11.74
CA MET A 148 6.93 -8.79 -12.33
C MET A 148 7.49 -7.37 -12.07
N PRO A 149 7.73 -6.99 -10.80
CA PRO A 149 8.18 -5.65 -10.46
C PRO A 149 9.55 -5.32 -11.05
N VAL A 150 10.50 -6.27 -11.07
CA VAL A 150 11.87 -6.02 -11.57
C VAL A 150 11.84 -5.81 -13.08
N LYS A 151 11.20 -6.70 -13.82
CA LYS A 151 10.99 -6.51 -15.27
C LYS A 151 10.26 -5.22 -15.60
N TRP A 152 9.25 -4.83 -14.83
CA TRP A 152 8.57 -3.54 -15.04
C TRP A 152 9.56 -2.38 -14.95
N PHE A 153 10.41 -2.37 -13.93
CA PHE A 153 11.43 -1.34 -13.78
C PHE A 153 12.48 -1.37 -14.90
N GLU A 154 12.93 -2.56 -15.32
CA GLU A 154 13.84 -2.73 -16.47
C GLU A 154 13.25 -2.23 -17.79
N CYS A 155 11.94 -2.39 -18.01
CA CYS A 155 11.25 -1.91 -19.20
C CYS A 155 11.02 -0.39 -19.22
N LEU A 156 11.22 0.30 -18.10
CA LEU A 156 11.08 1.75 -18.00
C LEU A 156 12.38 2.53 -18.27
N LEU A 157 13.53 1.87 -18.10
CA LEU A 157 14.87 2.45 -18.29
C LEU A 157 15.33 2.35 -19.76
#